data_AF-A0AAR2LBR0-F1
#
_entry.id   AF-A0AAR2LBR0-F1
#
_cell.length_a   1.000
_cell.length_b   1.000
_cell.length_c   1.000
_cell.angle_alpha   90.00
_cell.angle_beta   90.00
_cell.angle_gamma   90.00
#
_symmetry.space_group_name_H-M   'P 1'
#
loop_
_entity.id
_entity.type
_entity.pdbx_description
1 polymer ?
#
loop_
_entity_poly.entity_id
_entity_poly.type
_entity_poly.pdbx_seq_one_letter_code
_entity_poly.pdbx_strand_id
1 'polypeptide(L)'
;MVMHRHLNIISLNVNGLNSPIKRAKILSKMRKEKIDVVMLQETHLGNDEHEKLKKRGVAILFSNSVYFECTSEIKDKEGRYIFVKGKIDNNEVTFCNVYAPPGERWTLFDKIFNLVATETSGILVCAGDFNLILNLDSTNQQRRSPFNMKIRKVMQELGLIDTLRNFNPSQRDYTFYSTGTPQNGIKYLKNS
;
A
#
# COMPACT_ATOMS: atom_id res chain seq x y z
N MET A 1 -27.74 -17.59 -3.87
CA MET A 1 -26.90 -16.62 -4.60
C MET A 1 -25.94 -16.01 -3.59
N VAL A 2 -24.65 -16.31 -3.66
CA VAL A 2 -23.67 -15.75 -2.72
C VAL A 2 -23.47 -14.28 -3.09
N MET A 3 -23.85 -13.35 -2.22
CA MET A 3 -23.55 -11.93 -2.42
C MET A 3 -22.09 -11.70 -2.07
N HIS A 4 -21.28 -11.37 -3.07
CA HIS A 4 -19.90 -10.97 -2.83
C HIS A 4 -19.88 -9.50 -2.40
N ARG A 5 -19.37 -9.24 -1.19
CA ARG A 5 -19.12 -7.86 -0.75
C ARG A 5 -17.96 -7.29 -1.57
N HIS A 6 -18.21 -6.19 -2.25
CA HIS A 6 -17.15 -5.38 -2.85
C HIS A 6 -16.57 -4.44 -1.79
N LEU A 7 -15.25 -4.46 -1.60
CA LEU A 7 -14.54 -3.53 -0.71
C LEU A 7 -13.88 -2.44 -1.54
N ASN A 8 -14.18 -1.17 -1.25
CA ASN A 8 -13.50 -0.02 -1.83
C ASN A 8 -12.26 0.33 -1.00
N ILE A 9 -11.08 -0.01 -1.51
CA ILE A 9 -9.81 0.19 -0.80
C ILE A 9 -9.08 1.34 -1.47
N ILE A 10 -8.35 2.20 -0.77
CA ILE A 10 -7.43 3.16 -1.42
C ILE A 10 -6.07 3.20 -0.71
N SER A 11 -5.03 3.64 -1.42
CA SER A 11 -3.72 3.94 -0.84
C SER A 11 -3.36 5.40 -1.07
N LEU A 12 -2.89 6.10 -0.05
CA LEU A 12 -2.53 7.51 -0.10
C LEU A 12 -1.22 7.78 0.64
N ASN A 13 -0.23 8.31 -0.07
CA ASN A 13 0.87 9.00 0.58
C ASN A 13 0.38 10.37 1.01
N VAL A 14 0.35 10.61 2.32
CA VAL A 14 -0.24 11.82 2.89
C VAL A 14 0.78 12.88 3.22
N ASN A 15 2.09 12.61 3.32
CA ASN A 15 3.10 13.61 3.71
C ASN A 15 2.68 14.42 4.96
N GLY A 16 2.48 13.71 6.06
CA GLY A 16 2.13 14.19 7.40
C GLY A 16 0.63 14.25 7.71
N LEU A 17 0.23 13.78 8.89
CA LEU A 17 -1.15 13.78 9.43
C LEU A 17 -1.31 14.56 10.74
N ASN A 18 -0.31 15.34 11.14
CA ASN A 18 -0.35 16.10 12.39
C ASN A 18 -1.45 17.19 12.40
N SER A 19 -1.86 17.68 11.22
CA SER A 19 -2.95 18.65 11.09
C SER A 19 -4.34 18.00 11.29
N PRO A 20 -5.14 18.45 12.28
CA PRO A 20 -6.53 18.01 12.46
C PRO A 20 -7.39 18.20 11.20
N ILE A 21 -7.18 19.31 10.46
CA ILE A 21 -7.90 19.61 9.23
C ILE A 21 -7.65 18.53 8.18
N LYS A 22 -6.40 18.07 8.04
CA LYS A 22 -6.03 17.04 7.06
C LYS A 22 -6.63 15.68 7.44
N ARG A 23 -6.62 15.32 8.72
CA ARG A 23 -7.32 14.12 9.22
C ARG A 23 -8.82 14.18 8.92
N ALA A 24 -9.47 15.31 9.20
CA ALA A 24 -10.89 15.51 8.90
C ALA A 24 -11.19 15.40 7.39
N LYS A 25 -10.32 15.93 6.52
CA LYS A 25 -10.45 15.79 5.05
C LYS A 25 -10.39 14.33 4.60
N ILE A 26 -9.46 13.53 5.13
CA ILE A 26 -9.36 12.10 4.80
C ILE A 26 -10.63 11.36 5.23
N LEU A 27 -11.08 11.57 6.46
CA LEU A 27 -12.32 10.94 6.96
C LEU A 27 -13.55 11.39 6.16
N SER A 28 -13.61 12.65 5.76
CA SER A 28 -14.68 13.18 4.89
C SER A 28 -14.65 12.54 3.50
N LYS A 29 -13.46 12.40 2.90
CA LYS A 29 -13.27 11.68 1.63
C LYS A 29 -13.74 10.24 1.74
N MET A 30 -13.36 9.53 2.82
CA MET A 30 -13.80 8.15 3.06
C MET A 30 -15.32 8.02 3.06
N ARG A 31 -16.02 8.91 3.77
CA ARG A 31 -17.48 8.91 3.81
C ARG A 31 -18.10 9.25 2.45
N LYS A 32 -17.60 10.30 1.78
CA LYS A 32 -18.16 10.79 0.52
C LYS A 32 -17.99 9.76 -0.61
N GLU A 33 -16.83 9.11 -0.67
CA GLU A 33 -16.48 8.15 -1.72
C GLU A 33 -16.79 6.70 -1.32
N LYS A 34 -17.43 6.48 -0.16
CA LYS A 34 -17.76 5.14 0.37
C LYS A 34 -16.55 4.20 0.37
N ILE A 35 -15.42 4.71 0.85
CA ILE A 35 -14.17 3.95 0.99
C ILE A 35 -14.28 3.10 2.25
N ASP A 36 -14.06 1.81 2.08
CA ASP A 36 -14.08 0.78 3.12
C ASP A 36 -12.74 0.70 3.88
N VAL A 37 -11.61 0.80 3.17
CA VAL A 37 -10.27 0.71 3.75
C VAL A 37 -9.35 1.75 3.12
N VAL A 38 -8.53 2.45 3.92
CA VAL A 38 -7.47 3.33 3.42
C VAL A 38 -6.12 2.96 4.02
N MET A 39 -5.12 2.80 3.15
CA MET A 39 -3.72 2.61 3.49
C MET A 39 -2.98 3.94 3.35
N LEU A 40 -2.39 4.42 4.44
CA LEU A 40 -1.72 5.72 4.50
C LEU A 40 -0.20 5.54 4.62
N GLN A 41 0.57 6.35 3.90
CA GLN A 41 2.03 6.42 3.98
C GLN A 41 2.49 7.83 4.39
N GLU A 42 3.69 7.95 4.97
CA GLU A 42 4.23 9.22 5.48
C GLU A 42 3.30 9.91 6.50
N THR A 43 2.75 9.18 7.48
CA THR A 43 1.80 9.76 8.43
C THR A 43 2.44 10.77 9.40
N HIS A 44 3.74 10.64 9.69
CA HIS A 44 4.52 11.50 10.60
C HIS A 44 3.88 11.68 11.99
N LEU A 45 3.12 10.69 12.46
CA LEU A 45 2.45 10.71 13.75
C LEU A 45 3.47 10.40 14.87
N GLY A 46 3.83 11.40 15.67
CA GLY A 46 4.73 11.29 16.81
C GLY A 46 4.95 12.65 17.49
N ASN A 47 4.93 12.69 18.83
CA ASN A 47 5.00 13.92 19.63
C ASN A 47 6.38 14.19 20.24
N ASP A 48 7.36 13.28 20.13
CA ASP A 48 8.64 13.43 20.81
C ASP A 48 9.72 14.00 19.88
N GLU A 49 10.40 15.06 20.35
CA GLU A 49 11.50 15.69 19.63
C GLU A 49 12.70 14.75 19.40
N HIS A 50 12.83 13.68 20.20
CA HIS A 50 13.83 12.62 20.05
C HIS A 50 13.43 11.54 19.02
N GLU A 51 12.16 11.50 18.60
CA GLU A 51 11.63 10.56 17.61
C GLU A 51 11.49 11.19 16.20
N LYS A 52 12.20 12.29 15.94
CA LYS A 52 12.29 12.96 14.62
C LYS A 52 12.84 12.04 13.49
N LEU A 53 13.27 10.81 13.82
CA LEU A 53 13.67 9.77 12.87
C LEU A 53 12.51 8.84 12.45
N LYS A 54 11.38 8.76 13.18
CA LYS A 54 10.20 7.94 12.84
C LYS A 54 9.23 8.65 11.88
N LYS A 55 9.76 9.45 10.96
CA LYS A 55 9.03 10.22 9.93
C LYS A 55 8.41 9.37 8.82
N ARG A 56 8.34 8.04 8.94
CA ARG A 56 7.98 7.16 7.80
C ARG A 56 6.69 6.37 8.01
N GLY A 57 5.96 6.67 9.08
CA GLY A 57 4.82 5.89 9.55
C GLY A 57 3.80 5.54 8.46
N VAL A 58 3.40 4.28 8.46
CA VAL A 58 2.26 3.77 7.70
C VAL A 58 1.08 3.49 8.62
N ALA A 59 -0.15 3.58 8.09
CA ALA A 59 -1.36 3.25 8.83
C ALA A 59 -2.39 2.59 7.91
N ILE A 60 -3.29 1.79 8.49
CA ILE A 60 -4.45 1.24 7.79
C ILE A 60 -5.68 1.66 8.59
N LEU A 61 -6.64 2.31 7.94
CA LEU A 61 -7.91 2.68 8.56
C LEU A 61 -9.03 1.88 7.90
N PHE A 62 -9.90 1.32 8.73
CA PHE A 62 -11.12 0.67 8.31
C PHE A 62 -12.29 1.61 8.56
N SER A 63 -13.20 1.72 7.61
CA SER A 63 -14.50 2.37 7.81
C SER A 63 -15.30 1.60 8.85
N ASN A 64 -16.14 2.30 9.62
CA ASN A 64 -17.09 1.68 10.55
C ASN A 64 -18.09 0.74 9.86
N SER A 65 -18.23 0.83 8.53
CA SER A 65 -19.04 -0.09 7.72
C SER A 65 -18.38 -1.45 7.46
N VAL A 66 -17.12 -1.63 7.86
CA VAL A 66 -16.35 -2.86 7.73
C VAL A 66 -16.00 -3.37 9.11
N TYR A 67 -16.52 -4.54 9.47
CA TYR A 67 -16.05 -5.26 10.63
C TYR A 67 -14.81 -6.07 10.24
N PHE A 68 -13.64 -5.62 10.69
CA PHE A 68 -12.38 -6.33 10.52
C PHE A 68 -11.95 -6.94 11.85
N GLU A 69 -11.96 -8.26 11.92
CA GLU A 69 -11.46 -9.01 13.07
C GLU A 69 -9.95 -9.21 12.92
N CYS A 70 -9.16 -8.34 13.54
CA CYS A 70 -7.69 -8.43 13.50
C CYS A 70 -7.20 -9.66 14.28
N THR A 71 -6.41 -10.51 13.64
CA THR A 71 -5.83 -11.71 14.27
C THR A 71 -4.34 -11.58 14.56
N SER A 72 -3.60 -10.82 13.75
CA SER A 72 -2.19 -10.54 14.01
C SER A 72 -1.69 -9.31 13.25
N GLU A 73 -0.65 -8.69 13.78
CA GLU A 73 0.03 -7.56 13.16
C GLU A 73 1.56 -7.71 13.25
N ILE A 74 2.25 -7.34 12.16
CA ILE A 74 3.71 -7.26 12.08
C ILE A 74 4.06 -5.85 11.59
N LYS A 75 4.85 -5.13 12.39
CA LYS A 75 5.21 -3.73 12.14
C LYS A 75 6.71 -3.58 11.96
N ASP A 76 7.10 -2.75 11.00
CA ASP A 76 8.49 -2.32 10.89
C ASP A 76 8.85 -1.33 11.99
N LYS A 77 10.06 -1.47 12.55
CA LYS A 77 10.56 -0.56 13.60
C LYS A 77 10.73 0.88 13.10
N GLU A 78 11.05 1.05 11.81
CA GLU A 78 11.19 2.37 11.17
C GLU A 78 9.86 2.88 10.60
N GLY A 79 8.77 2.11 10.73
CA GLY A 79 7.45 2.48 10.25
C GLY A 79 7.27 2.36 8.73
N ARG A 80 8.16 1.66 8.01
CA ARG A 80 8.08 1.49 6.55
C ARG A 80 7.01 0.50 6.10
N TYR A 81 6.60 -0.43 6.94
CA TYR A 81 5.49 -1.32 6.60
C TYR A 81 4.68 -1.72 7.82
N ILE A 82 3.44 -2.09 7.55
CA ILE A 82 2.57 -2.80 8.48
C ILE A 82 1.88 -3.93 7.71
N PHE A 83 1.92 -5.11 8.30
CA PHE A 83 1.29 -6.32 7.80
C PHE A 83 0.22 -6.72 8.82
N VAL A 84 -1.03 -6.83 8.40
CA VAL A 84 -2.15 -7.11 9.30
C VAL A 84 -2.97 -8.26 8.73
N LYS A 85 -3.10 -9.35 9.49
CA LYS A 85 -3.99 -10.46 9.15
C LYS A 85 -5.29 -10.31 9.94
N GLY A 86 -6.37 -10.77 9.34
CA GLY A 86 -7.65 -10.84 10.02
C GLY A 86 -8.74 -11.43 9.17
N LYS A 87 -9.97 -11.19 9.56
CA LYS A 87 -11.16 -11.66 8.84
C LYS A 87 -12.12 -10.52 8.53
N ILE A 88 -12.75 -10.59 7.36
CA ILE A 88 -13.91 -9.80 6.97
C ILE A 88 -14.97 -10.78 6.48
N ASP A 89 -16.17 -10.73 7.05
CA ASP A 89 -17.27 -11.62 6.71
C ASP A 89 -16.85 -13.12 6.75
N ASN A 90 -16.09 -13.51 7.79
CA ASN A 90 -15.47 -14.83 7.98
C ASN A 90 -14.45 -15.28 6.92
N ASN A 91 -14.11 -14.43 5.95
CA ASN A 91 -13.05 -14.70 4.99
C ASN A 91 -11.73 -14.14 5.49
N GLU A 92 -10.66 -14.96 5.44
CA GLU A 92 -9.32 -14.50 5.79
C GLU A 92 -8.80 -13.48 4.77
N VAL A 93 -8.26 -12.39 5.29
CA VAL A 93 -7.67 -11.31 4.50
C VAL A 93 -6.42 -10.81 5.20
N THR A 94 -5.43 -10.50 4.39
CA THR A 94 -4.15 -9.95 4.82
C THR A 94 -3.94 -8.62 4.14
N PHE A 95 -3.69 -7.56 4.90
CA PHE A 95 -3.36 -6.23 4.39
C PHE A 95 -1.87 -5.95 4.62
N CYS A 96 -1.17 -5.53 3.57
CA CYS A 96 0.21 -5.11 3.63
C CYS A 96 0.33 -3.67 3.10
N ASN A 97 0.59 -2.72 3.99
CA ASN A 97 0.83 -1.33 3.61
C ASN A 97 2.33 -1.04 3.69
N VAL A 98 2.90 -0.54 2.60
CA VAL A 98 4.35 -0.30 2.44
C VAL A 98 4.64 1.16 2.08
N TYR A 99 5.69 1.70 2.67
CA TYR A 99 6.38 2.92 2.28
C TYR A 99 7.87 2.61 2.12
N ALA A 100 8.34 2.55 0.87
CA ALA A 100 9.75 2.44 0.54
C ALA A 100 10.25 3.81 0.08
N PRO A 101 11.03 4.54 0.89
CA PRO A 101 11.56 5.83 0.50
C PRO A 101 12.52 5.76 -0.70
N PRO A 102 12.81 6.91 -1.36
CA PRO A 102 13.74 6.94 -2.47
C PRO A 102 15.11 6.37 -2.11
N GLY A 103 15.65 5.50 -2.96
CA GLY A 103 16.95 4.86 -2.74
C GLY A 103 16.95 3.67 -1.78
N GLU A 104 15.78 3.18 -1.36
CA GLU A 104 15.69 1.97 -0.55
C GLU A 104 16.31 0.74 -1.22
N ARG A 105 16.84 -0.15 -0.38
CA ARG A 105 17.64 -1.31 -0.81
C ARG A 105 16.76 -2.55 -0.99
N TRP A 106 17.31 -3.55 -1.71
CA TRP A 106 16.69 -4.88 -1.87
C TRP A 106 16.26 -5.49 -0.54
N THR A 107 16.98 -5.23 0.54
CA THR A 107 16.70 -5.73 1.88
C THR A 107 15.29 -5.45 2.39
N LEU A 108 14.68 -4.31 2.02
CA LEU A 108 13.30 -4.02 2.41
C LEU A 108 12.32 -4.91 1.63
N PHE A 109 12.51 -5.00 0.31
CA PHE A 109 11.67 -5.79 -0.58
C PHE A 109 11.79 -7.29 -0.28
N ASP A 110 12.99 -7.77 -0.02
CA ASP A 110 13.26 -9.15 0.38
C ASP A 110 12.47 -9.52 1.64
N LYS A 111 12.50 -8.65 2.66
CA LYS A 111 11.69 -8.83 3.88
C LYS A 111 10.19 -8.83 3.58
N ILE A 112 9.70 -7.90 2.77
CA ILE A 112 8.27 -7.82 2.41
C ILE A 112 7.86 -9.07 1.64
N PHE A 113 8.64 -9.54 0.68
CA PHE A 113 8.36 -10.74 -0.10
C PHE A 113 8.39 -12.00 0.76
N ASN A 114 9.33 -12.11 1.70
CA ASN A 114 9.34 -13.19 2.67
C ASN A 114 8.09 -13.17 3.55
N LEU A 115 7.70 -12.00 4.07
CA LEU A 115 6.44 -11.86 4.82
C LEU A 115 5.22 -12.23 3.99
N VAL A 116 5.16 -11.80 2.72
CA VAL A 116 4.09 -12.21 1.80
C VAL A 116 4.06 -13.72 1.63
N ALA A 117 5.20 -14.38 1.48
CA ALA A 117 5.27 -15.81 1.29
C ALA A 117 4.92 -16.62 2.55
N THR A 118 5.33 -16.16 3.74
CA THR A 118 5.21 -16.94 4.99
C THR A 118 4.03 -16.53 5.86
N GLU A 119 3.60 -15.27 5.80
CA GLU A 119 2.61 -14.70 6.73
C GLU A 119 1.24 -14.44 6.10
N THR A 120 1.11 -14.51 4.77
CA THR A 120 -0.18 -14.29 4.10
C THR A 120 -1.17 -15.38 4.48
N SER A 121 -2.34 -14.96 4.95
CA SER A 121 -3.51 -15.81 5.09
C SER A 121 -4.68 -15.25 4.26
N GLY A 122 -5.34 -16.13 3.50
CA GLY A 122 -6.43 -15.76 2.60
C GLY A 122 -6.04 -14.73 1.53
N ILE A 123 -6.91 -13.74 1.30
CA ILE A 123 -6.70 -12.73 0.25
C ILE A 123 -5.64 -11.71 0.72
N LEU A 124 -4.52 -11.59 0.01
CA LEU A 124 -3.55 -10.52 0.23
C LEU A 124 -3.95 -9.24 -0.48
N VAL A 125 -4.02 -8.11 0.21
CA VAL A 125 -4.07 -6.77 -0.37
C VAL A 125 -2.79 -6.05 0.02
N CYS A 126 -1.84 -5.91 -0.90
CA CYS A 126 -0.66 -5.09 -0.69
C CYS A 126 -0.76 -3.80 -1.48
N ALA A 127 -0.66 -2.67 -0.78
CA ALA A 127 -0.58 -1.36 -1.39
C ALA A 127 0.50 -0.50 -0.72
N GLY A 128 0.80 0.63 -1.33
CA GLY A 128 1.87 1.47 -0.83
C GLY A 128 2.57 2.30 -1.88
N ASP A 129 3.41 3.18 -1.37
CA ASP A 129 4.36 3.96 -2.14
C ASP A 129 5.72 3.26 -2.09
N PHE A 130 6.08 2.62 -3.20
CA PHE A 130 7.32 1.87 -3.31
C PHE A 130 8.48 2.73 -3.82
N ASN A 131 8.22 3.97 -4.26
CA ASN A 131 9.19 4.81 -5.00
C ASN A 131 9.95 4.05 -6.12
N LEU A 132 9.29 3.06 -6.73
CA LEU A 132 9.86 2.25 -7.82
C LEU A 132 9.26 2.64 -9.16
N ILE A 133 10.12 2.95 -10.12
CA ILE A 133 9.72 3.02 -11.53
C ILE A 133 9.72 1.60 -12.07
N LEU A 134 8.60 0.89 -11.93
CA LEU A 134 8.44 -0.46 -12.47
C LEU A 134 8.23 -0.46 -14.00
N ASN A 135 8.53 0.59 -14.77
CA ASN A 135 8.04 0.81 -16.14
C ASN A 135 8.31 -0.33 -17.13
N LEU A 136 7.25 -0.74 -17.83
CA LEU A 136 7.31 -1.49 -19.09
C LEU A 136 7.55 -0.55 -20.30
N ASP A 137 7.08 0.71 -20.25
CA ASP A 137 7.04 1.62 -21.41
C ASP A 137 7.88 2.90 -21.27
N SER A 138 9.15 2.74 -20.93
CA SER A 138 10.13 3.79 -21.14
C SER A 138 10.87 3.48 -22.44
N THR A 139 10.61 4.23 -23.51
CA THR A 139 11.40 4.25 -24.75
C THR A 139 12.89 4.54 -24.49
N ASN A 140 13.25 5.01 -23.28
CA ASN A 140 14.61 4.95 -22.78
C ASN A 140 14.95 3.54 -22.29
N GLN A 141 15.59 2.77 -23.17
CA GLN A 141 16.20 1.46 -22.87
C GLN A 141 17.22 1.52 -21.70
N GLN A 142 17.69 2.72 -21.33
CA GLN A 142 18.66 2.96 -20.24
C GLN A 142 18.12 2.76 -18.81
N ARG A 143 16.83 2.48 -18.58
CA ARG A 143 16.23 2.38 -17.22
C ARG A 143 15.71 0.99 -16.81
N ARG A 144 16.12 -0.08 -17.50
CA ARG A 144 15.92 -1.46 -17.02
C ARG A 144 17.00 -1.80 -16.00
N SER A 145 16.82 -1.38 -14.75
CA SER A 145 17.75 -1.79 -13.70
C SER A 145 17.60 -3.30 -13.43
N PRO A 146 18.70 -4.06 -13.22
CA PRO A 146 18.65 -5.46 -12.77
C PRO A 146 17.78 -5.64 -11.53
N PHE A 147 17.74 -4.61 -10.68
CA PHE A 147 16.88 -4.53 -9.51
C PHE A 147 15.39 -4.63 -9.85
N ASN A 148 14.90 -3.88 -10.83
CA ASN A 148 13.50 -3.93 -11.26
C ASN A 148 13.13 -5.30 -11.86
N MET A 149 14.06 -5.93 -12.58
CA MET A 149 13.86 -7.27 -13.14
C MET A 149 13.73 -8.30 -12.02
N LYS A 150 14.58 -8.22 -10.99
CA LYS A 150 14.52 -9.08 -9.82
C LYS A 150 13.17 -8.95 -9.09
N ILE A 151 12.70 -7.72 -8.86
CA ILE A 151 11.39 -7.47 -8.24
C ILE A 151 10.26 -8.12 -9.03
N ARG A 152 10.25 -7.94 -10.35
CA ARG A 152 9.20 -8.52 -11.20
C ARG A 152 9.20 -10.04 -11.18
N LYS A 153 10.38 -10.66 -11.23
CA LYS A 153 10.51 -12.11 -11.16
C LYS A 153 9.91 -12.64 -9.86
N VAL A 154 10.26 -12.03 -8.73
CA VAL A 154 9.72 -12.43 -7.42
C VAL A 154 8.21 -12.16 -7.34
N MET A 155 7.72 -11.03 -7.87
CA MET A 155 6.27 -10.79 -7.95
C MET A 155 5.55 -11.87 -8.74
N GLN A 156 6.09 -12.29 -9.89
CA GLN A 156 5.52 -13.39 -10.69
C GLN A 156 5.57 -14.73 -9.95
N GLU A 157 6.69 -15.05 -9.29
CA GLU A 157 6.84 -16.27 -8.48
C GLU A 157 5.84 -16.32 -7.32
N LEU A 158 5.51 -15.17 -6.72
CA LEU A 158 4.55 -15.03 -5.63
C LEU A 158 3.10 -14.86 -6.12
N GLY A 159 2.83 -14.92 -7.42
CA GLY A 159 1.48 -14.70 -7.97
C GLY A 159 0.95 -13.28 -7.80
N LEU A 160 1.82 -12.29 -7.55
CA LEU A 160 1.44 -10.90 -7.33
C LEU A 160 1.18 -10.19 -8.66
N ILE A 161 0.00 -9.58 -8.76
CA ILE A 161 -0.48 -8.87 -9.96
C ILE A 161 -0.51 -7.36 -9.72
N ASP A 162 0.13 -6.57 -10.59
CA ASP A 162 0.02 -5.11 -10.55
C ASP A 162 -1.34 -4.67 -11.08
N THR A 163 -2.32 -4.50 -10.18
CA THR A 163 -3.70 -4.18 -10.58
C THR A 163 -3.87 -2.81 -11.22
N LEU A 164 -3.04 -1.83 -10.87
CA LEU A 164 -3.09 -0.52 -11.51
C LEU A 164 -2.82 -0.64 -13.02
N ARG A 165 -1.85 -1.49 -13.41
CA ARG A 165 -1.57 -1.76 -14.83
C ARG A 165 -2.59 -2.67 -15.49
N ASN A 166 -3.15 -3.62 -14.76
CA ASN A 166 -4.17 -4.48 -15.34
C ASN A 166 -5.43 -3.69 -15.71
N PHE A 167 -5.78 -2.66 -14.93
CA PHE A 167 -6.91 -1.78 -15.25
C PHE A 167 -6.53 -0.66 -16.25
N ASN A 168 -5.28 -0.17 -16.21
CA ASN A 168 -4.78 0.90 -17.10
C ASN A 168 -3.53 0.45 -17.91
N PRO A 169 -3.63 -0.54 -18.83
CA PRO A 169 -2.47 -1.13 -19.50
C PRO A 169 -1.73 -0.17 -20.45
N SER A 170 -2.36 0.90 -20.89
CA SER A 170 -1.86 1.85 -21.90
C SER A 170 -1.83 3.31 -21.43
N GLN A 171 -2.18 3.58 -20.17
CA GLN A 171 -2.22 4.93 -19.61
C GLN A 171 -0.92 5.26 -18.86
N ARG A 172 -0.25 6.36 -19.23
CA ARG A 172 0.94 6.89 -18.56
C ARG A 172 0.52 7.75 -17.36
N ASP A 173 0.05 7.12 -16.29
CA ASP A 173 -0.27 7.83 -15.05
C ASP A 173 1.00 7.99 -14.20
N TYR A 174 1.53 9.22 -14.15
CA TYR A 174 2.62 9.57 -13.26
C TYR A 174 2.06 9.78 -11.85
N THR A 175 2.48 8.97 -10.87
CA THR A 175 2.10 9.12 -9.45
C THR A 175 2.83 10.25 -8.73
N PHE A 176 3.71 11.00 -9.42
CA PHE A 176 4.48 12.11 -8.87
C PHE A 176 4.43 13.32 -9.80
N TYR A 177 3.78 14.40 -9.36
CA TYR A 177 3.92 15.74 -9.92
C TYR A 177 4.37 16.68 -8.79
N SER A 178 5.48 17.39 -9.00
CA SER A 178 5.75 18.60 -8.24
C SER A 178 4.61 19.57 -8.51
N THR A 179 3.87 19.90 -7.46
CA THR A 179 2.67 20.75 -7.42
C THR A 179 1.33 20.06 -7.78
N GLY A 180 0.56 19.75 -6.74
CA GLY A 180 -0.82 20.25 -6.67
C GLY A 180 -1.97 19.45 -7.26
N THR A 181 -2.02 18.12 -7.22
CA THR A 181 -3.31 17.37 -7.27
C THR A 181 -3.11 15.89 -6.90
N PRO A 182 -3.92 15.30 -6.00
CA PRO A 182 -3.85 13.86 -5.70
C PRO A 182 -4.79 13.08 -6.65
N GLN A 183 -4.28 12.07 -7.35
CA GLN A 183 -5.10 11.04 -8.00
C GLN A 183 -4.81 9.65 -7.45
N ASN A 184 -5.89 8.87 -7.37
CA ASN A 184 -6.04 7.63 -6.64
C ASN A 184 -5.40 6.44 -7.39
N GLY A 185 -4.65 5.60 -6.67
CA GLY A 185 -4.23 4.28 -7.16
C GLY A 185 -4.51 3.22 -6.11
N ILE A 186 -5.48 2.34 -6.38
CA ILE A 186 -5.84 1.22 -5.52
C ILE A 186 -5.05 0.00 -6.01
N LYS A 187 -4.34 -0.68 -5.12
CA LYS A 187 -3.69 -1.97 -5.40
C LYS A 187 -4.51 -3.07 -4.75
N TYR A 188 -5.22 -3.86 -5.55
CA TYR A 188 -5.68 -5.18 -5.15
C TYR A 188 -4.60 -6.19 -5.52
N LEU A 189 -4.33 -7.15 -4.66
CA LEU A 189 -3.69 -8.40 -5.05
C LEU A 189 -4.73 -9.49 -4.79
N LYS A 190 -4.78 -10.50 -5.65
CA LYS A 190 -5.63 -11.67 -5.45
C LYS A 190 -4.75 -12.86 -5.79
N ASN A 191 -4.47 -13.71 -4.81
CA ASN A 191 -3.95 -15.04 -5.11
C ASN A 191 -5.09 -15.84 -5.75
N SER A 192 -4.80 -16.43 -6.90
CA SER A 192 -5.72 -17.35 -7.60
C SER A 192 -5.72 -18.69 -6.89
#